data_AF-A0A6A5R6N4-F1
#
_entry.id   AF-A0A6A5R6N4-F1
#
_cell.length_a   1.000
_cell.length_b   1.000
_cell.length_c   1.000
_cell.angle_alpha   90.00
_cell.angle_beta   90.00
_cell.angle_gamma   90.00
#
_symmetry.space_group_name_H-M   'P 1'
#
loop_
_entity.id
_entity.type
_entity.pdbx_description
1 polymer ?
#
loop_
_entity_poly.entity_id
_entity_poly.type
_entity_poly.pdbx_seq_one_letter_code
_entity_poly.pdbx_strand_id
1 'polypeptide(L)'
;MRALADTALTYLTREPQARSLRSSFGPLVRCLSDEAAPAATASYRGDGAAGANVPQAKAEIEKPPTTLPSLLRYVDHILMRDESLHNYPPYPAQKCISCNTQWDRVAIPSTFLPLSPCSHWIHYRCLIELAIRGGDSQKGTCHTCNTPLYEWDGINALTLAWRTDLPIEKDQTSAVSPKTYTLIASSKDWYEEECEFIEKLIERRFFNQLTKPSGFSDYSPDLVQCFNNTLSDLRLLERPTSKWLMWSTQTGSLLFGMLVAIKMQRFLTERHNKIKQTEAWVAWEEGCRKIQANILKEVHRE
;
A
#
# COMPACT_ATOMS: atom_id res chain seq x y z
N MET A 1 -12.14 14.64 -9.43
CA MET A 1 -11.56 13.36 -9.00
C MET A 1 -10.10 13.41 -8.50
N ARG A 2 -9.22 14.39 -8.87
CA ARG A 2 -7.85 14.50 -8.30
C ARG A 2 -7.78 14.63 -6.76
N ALA A 3 -8.83 15.16 -6.13
CA ALA A 3 -8.87 15.44 -4.69
C ALA A 3 -8.82 14.19 -3.77
N LEU A 4 -9.24 13.01 -4.24
CA LEU A 4 -9.44 11.84 -3.35
C LEU A 4 -8.14 11.09 -3.01
N ALA A 5 -7.23 10.96 -3.98
CA ALA A 5 -5.90 10.39 -3.74
C ALA A 5 -5.03 11.32 -2.87
N ASP A 6 -5.11 12.64 -3.12
CA ASP A 6 -4.41 13.65 -2.33
C ASP A 6 -4.92 13.70 -0.88
N THR A 7 -6.22 13.47 -0.67
CA THR A 7 -6.81 13.38 0.67
C THR A 7 -6.25 12.19 1.44
N ALA A 8 -6.21 10.98 0.87
CA ALA A 8 -5.65 9.81 1.55
C ALA A 8 -4.18 10.01 1.95
N LEU A 9 -3.37 10.63 1.08
CA LEU A 9 -1.98 11.00 1.38
C LEU A 9 -1.88 12.06 2.49
N THR A 10 -2.76 13.05 2.46
CA THR A 10 -2.85 14.09 3.51
C THR A 10 -3.24 13.48 4.86
N TYR A 11 -4.08 12.44 4.90
CA TYR A 11 -4.50 11.80 6.14
C TYR A 11 -3.49 10.79 6.68
N LEU A 12 -2.70 10.12 5.84
CA LEU A 12 -1.55 9.33 6.30
C LEU A 12 -0.51 10.18 7.07
N THR A 13 -0.46 11.49 6.83
CA THR A 13 0.37 12.42 7.64
C THR A 13 -0.27 12.80 8.98
N ARG A 14 -1.57 12.56 9.17
CA ARG A 14 -2.35 12.85 10.38
C ARG A 14 -2.54 11.59 11.23
N GLU A 15 -1.46 10.97 11.69
CA GLU A 15 -1.59 10.05 12.82
C GLU A 15 -2.04 10.88 14.06
N PRO A 16 -2.98 10.37 14.89
CA PRO A 16 -3.24 10.99 16.17
C PRO A 16 -1.93 11.00 16.94
N GLN A 17 -1.54 12.15 17.51
CA GLN A 17 -0.38 12.27 18.39
C GLN A 17 -0.49 11.22 19.50
N ALA A 18 0.11 10.05 19.30
CA ALA A 18 0.27 9.06 20.33
C ALA A 18 1.10 9.74 21.41
N ARG A 19 0.49 9.89 22.60
CA ARG A 19 1.16 10.47 23.77
C ARG A 19 2.51 9.78 23.92
N SER A 20 3.58 10.58 23.83
CA SER A 20 4.96 10.18 24.06
C SER A 20 5.08 9.40 25.38
N LEU A 21 5.01 8.07 25.30
CA LEU A 21 5.49 7.21 26.36
C LEU A 21 7.01 7.29 26.34
N ARG A 22 7.57 7.92 27.38
CA ARG A 22 9.01 8.00 27.62
C ARG A 22 9.59 6.58 27.54
N SER A 23 10.42 6.35 26.53
CA SER A 23 11.24 5.15 26.39
C SER A 23 12.45 5.25 27.32
N SER A 24 12.52 4.35 28.30
CA SER A 24 13.77 3.96 28.94
C SER A 24 14.52 3.04 27.98
N PHE A 25 15.52 3.58 27.28
CA PHE A 25 16.37 2.80 26.38
C PHE A 25 17.43 2.03 27.18
N GLY A 26 17.38 0.69 27.12
CA GLY A 26 18.50 -0.20 27.39
C GLY A 26 19.41 -0.37 26.17
N PRO A 27 20.62 -0.96 26.31
CA PRO A 27 21.63 -0.94 25.27
C PRO A 27 21.29 -1.93 24.13
N LEU A 28 21.21 -1.41 22.90
CA LEU A 28 21.01 -2.19 21.69
C LEU A 28 22.30 -2.92 21.28
N VAL A 29 22.11 -4.20 20.98
CA VAL A 29 23.08 -5.19 20.54
C VAL A 29 23.73 -4.79 19.21
N ARG A 30 25.07 -4.87 19.19
CA ARG A 30 25.96 -4.76 18.03
C ARG A 30 25.83 -6.05 17.21
N CYS A 31 25.44 -5.96 15.93
CA CYS A 31 25.84 -6.90 14.87
C CYS A 31 25.26 -6.45 13.53
N LEU A 32 26.14 -6.19 12.56
CA LEU A 32 26.16 -6.70 11.18
C LEU A 32 27.15 -5.83 10.40
N SER A 33 28.31 -6.43 10.13
CA SER A 33 29.36 -5.89 9.27
C SER A 33 28.96 -6.11 7.80
N ASP A 34 29.25 -5.10 6.97
CA ASP A 34 29.04 -5.12 5.52
C ASP A 34 29.99 -6.12 4.84
N GLU A 35 29.44 -7.08 4.08
CA GLU A 35 30.16 -7.75 2.99
C GLU A 35 29.31 -7.66 1.71
N ALA A 36 29.90 -7.03 0.69
CA ALA A 36 29.32 -6.85 -0.63
C ALA A 36 29.52 -8.12 -1.49
N ALA A 37 28.47 -8.60 -2.15
CA ALA A 37 28.55 -9.68 -3.13
C ALA A 37 28.38 -9.14 -4.56
N PRO A 38 29.19 -9.60 -5.54
CA PRO A 38 29.18 -9.12 -6.92
C PRO A 38 28.12 -9.81 -7.81
N ALA A 39 27.79 -9.13 -8.90
CA ALA A 39 26.82 -9.53 -9.92
C ALA A 39 27.28 -10.72 -10.76
N ALA A 40 26.40 -11.71 -10.95
CA ALA A 40 26.59 -12.81 -11.88
C ALA A 40 25.77 -12.59 -13.17
N THR A 41 26.49 -12.57 -14.29
CA THR A 41 25.99 -12.60 -15.67
C THR A 41 25.87 -14.05 -16.13
N ALA A 42 24.75 -14.44 -16.72
CA ALA A 42 24.59 -15.74 -17.37
C ALA A 42 24.12 -15.54 -18.82
N SER A 43 25.01 -15.83 -19.76
CA SER A 43 24.73 -15.97 -21.19
C SER A 43 24.27 -17.40 -21.49
N TYR A 44 23.21 -17.57 -22.28
CA TYR A 44 22.91 -18.84 -22.94
C TYR A 44 22.99 -18.69 -24.45
N ARG A 45 23.90 -19.48 -25.06
CA ARG A 45 23.96 -19.77 -26.50
C ARG A 45 22.83 -20.73 -26.86
N GLY A 46 22.28 -20.55 -28.05
CA GLY A 46 21.30 -21.45 -28.64
C GLY A 46 21.91 -22.65 -29.35
N ASP A 47 21.04 -23.52 -29.84
CA ASP A 47 21.22 -24.31 -31.06
C ASP A 47 19.84 -24.73 -31.58
N GLY A 48 19.70 -24.76 -32.90
CA GLY A 48 18.45 -24.97 -33.61
C GLY A 48 18.17 -26.43 -33.98
N ALA A 49 16.92 -26.69 -34.36
CA ALA A 49 16.55 -27.83 -35.19
C ALA A 49 15.27 -27.51 -35.98
N ALA A 50 15.33 -27.74 -37.29
CA ALA A 50 14.23 -27.61 -38.23
C ALA A 50 13.36 -28.88 -38.22
N GLY A 51 12.03 -28.73 -38.33
CA GLY A 51 11.16 -29.89 -38.55
C GLY A 51 9.66 -29.58 -38.60
N ALA A 52 9.07 -29.84 -39.78
CA ALA A 52 7.68 -30.22 -40.05
C ALA A 52 6.54 -29.19 -39.88
N ASN A 53 6.00 -28.76 -41.04
CA ASN A 53 4.73 -28.06 -41.16
C ASN A 53 3.54 -29.01 -40.92
N VAL A 54 2.84 -28.81 -39.81
CA VAL A 54 1.52 -29.39 -39.51
C VAL A 54 0.47 -28.28 -39.67
N PRO A 55 -0.73 -28.54 -40.24
CA PRO A 55 -1.76 -27.52 -40.39
C PRO A 55 -2.23 -27.04 -39.00
N GLN A 56 -1.83 -25.83 -38.63
CA GLN A 56 -2.28 -25.16 -37.42
C GLN A 56 -3.80 -24.94 -37.49
N ALA A 57 -4.54 -25.68 -36.67
CA ALA A 57 -5.80 -25.18 -36.15
C ALA A 57 -5.53 -23.78 -35.59
N LYS A 58 -6.32 -22.78 -36.00
CA LYS A 58 -6.28 -21.43 -35.41
C LYS A 58 -6.52 -21.61 -33.91
N ALA A 59 -5.44 -21.66 -33.14
CA ALA A 59 -5.49 -21.48 -31.71
C ALA A 59 -6.13 -20.11 -31.51
N GLU A 60 -7.32 -20.10 -30.90
CA GLU A 60 -7.84 -18.88 -30.30
C GLU A 60 -6.70 -18.31 -29.47
N ILE A 61 -6.28 -17.09 -29.83
CA ILE A 61 -5.24 -16.37 -29.10
C ILE A 61 -5.72 -16.32 -27.67
N GLU A 62 -5.13 -17.17 -26.83
CA GLU A 62 -5.38 -17.27 -25.40
C GLU A 62 -5.08 -15.88 -24.84
N LYS A 63 -6.14 -15.08 -24.69
CA LYS A 63 -6.02 -13.71 -24.20
C LYS A 63 -5.36 -13.87 -22.83
N PRO A 64 -4.15 -13.30 -22.62
CA PRO A 64 -3.45 -13.50 -21.36
C PRO A 64 -4.41 -13.15 -20.23
N PRO A 65 -4.47 -13.97 -19.17
CA PRO A 65 -5.41 -13.75 -18.09
C PRO A 65 -5.30 -12.29 -17.64
N THR A 66 -6.37 -11.53 -17.81
CA THR A 66 -6.41 -10.13 -17.41
C THR A 66 -6.14 -10.08 -15.92
N THR A 67 -4.97 -9.56 -15.56
CA THR A 67 -4.59 -9.32 -14.16
C THR A 67 -5.67 -8.47 -13.51
N LEU A 68 -6.15 -8.89 -12.35
CA LEU A 68 -7.16 -8.13 -11.61
C LEU A 68 -6.60 -6.75 -11.25
N PRO A 69 -7.44 -5.70 -11.23
CA PRO A 69 -7.02 -4.39 -10.78
C PRO A 69 -6.66 -4.43 -9.28
N SER A 70 -5.78 -3.54 -8.83
CA SER A 70 -5.62 -3.32 -7.38
C SER A 70 -6.94 -2.81 -6.79
N LEU A 71 -7.18 -3.09 -5.50
CA LEU A 71 -8.36 -2.59 -4.80
C LEU A 71 -8.56 -1.06 -4.97
N LEU A 72 -7.48 -0.27 -4.90
CA LEU A 72 -7.58 1.18 -5.09
C LEU A 72 -7.97 1.57 -6.52
N ARG A 73 -7.41 0.91 -7.55
CA ARG A 73 -7.83 1.11 -8.95
C ARG A 73 -9.29 0.71 -9.16
N TYR A 74 -9.71 -0.40 -8.58
CA TYR A 74 -11.10 -0.85 -8.68
C TYR A 74 -12.07 0.19 -8.10
N VAL A 75 -11.76 0.68 -6.90
CA VAL A 75 -12.62 1.65 -6.20
C VAL A 75 -12.58 3.03 -6.84
N ASP A 76 -11.41 3.56 -7.18
CA ASP A 76 -11.26 4.97 -7.60
C ASP A 76 -11.40 5.20 -9.09
N HIS A 77 -11.16 4.17 -9.90
CA HIS A 77 -11.27 4.28 -11.35
C HIS A 77 -12.45 3.48 -11.88
N ILE A 78 -12.55 2.18 -11.58
CA ILE A 78 -13.55 1.32 -12.22
C ILE A 78 -14.97 1.65 -11.73
N LEU A 79 -15.19 1.67 -10.42
CA LEU A 79 -16.52 1.93 -9.86
C LEU A 79 -16.97 3.39 -10.03
N MET A 80 -16.02 4.31 -10.08
CA MET A 80 -16.30 5.75 -10.18
C MET A 80 -16.34 6.25 -11.64
N ARG A 81 -16.15 5.37 -12.64
CA ARG A 81 -16.12 5.77 -14.05
C ARG A 81 -17.47 6.27 -14.55
N ASP A 82 -18.55 5.58 -14.17
CA ASP A 82 -19.91 5.88 -14.65
C ASP A 82 -20.79 6.39 -13.50
N GLU A 83 -20.63 7.68 -13.22
CA GLU A 83 -21.41 8.38 -12.18
C GLU A 83 -22.92 8.36 -12.46
N SER A 84 -23.34 8.15 -13.72
CA SER A 84 -24.77 8.12 -14.08
C SER A 84 -25.51 6.93 -13.48
N LEU A 85 -24.78 5.86 -13.14
CA LEU A 85 -25.35 4.67 -12.49
C LEU A 85 -25.40 4.81 -10.96
N HIS A 86 -24.70 5.78 -10.38
CA HIS A 86 -24.59 5.86 -8.91
C HIS A 86 -25.94 6.20 -8.29
N ASN A 87 -26.37 5.41 -7.29
CA ASN A 87 -27.67 5.56 -6.61
C ASN A 87 -28.91 5.37 -7.51
N TYR A 88 -28.74 4.86 -8.73
CA TYR A 88 -29.85 4.57 -9.67
C TYR A 88 -29.89 3.09 -10.03
N PRO A 89 -30.18 2.18 -9.07
CA PRO A 89 -30.33 0.76 -9.41
C PRO A 89 -31.49 0.55 -10.38
N PRO A 90 -31.37 -0.39 -11.35
CA PRO A 90 -32.41 -0.65 -12.34
C PRO A 90 -33.74 -1.07 -11.69
N TYR A 91 -33.66 -1.69 -10.50
CA TYR A 91 -34.81 -2.03 -9.69
C TYR A 91 -34.78 -1.22 -8.39
N PRO A 92 -35.78 -0.38 -8.10
CA PRO A 92 -35.81 0.42 -6.85
C PRO A 92 -35.79 -0.42 -5.57
N ALA A 93 -36.22 -1.68 -5.65
CA ALA A 93 -36.19 -2.62 -4.54
C ALA A 93 -34.81 -3.27 -4.31
N GLN A 94 -33.82 -2.98 -5.15
CA GLN A 94 -32.49 -3.56 -5.04
C GLN A 94 -31.81 -3.15 -3.72
N LYS A 95 -31.18 -4.12 -3.08
CA LYS A 95 -30.55 -3.97 -1.78
C LYS A 95 -29.05 -4.20 -1.91
N CYS A 96 -28.31 -3.56 -1.01
CA CYS A 96 -26.89 -3.81 -0.83
C CYS A 96 -26.64 -5.27 -0.46
N ILE A 97 -25.73 -5.93 -1.19
CA ILE A 97 -25.37 -7.32 -0.94
C ILE A 97 -24.70 -7.56 0.43
N SER A 98 -24.23 -6.49 1.09
CA SER A 98 -23.57 -6.56 2.39
C SER A 98 -24.53 -6.28 3.55
N CYS A 99 -25.19 -5.12 3.56
CA CYS A 99 -26.05 -4.70 4.68
C CYS A 99 -27.55 -4.95 4.47
N ASN A 100 -27.93 -5.56 3.34
CA ASN A 100 -29.33 -5.86 2.96
C ASN A 100 -30.29 -4.64 3.04
N THR A 101 -29.74 -3.43 2.86
CA THR A 101 -30.47 -2.16 2.94
C THR A 101 -30.53 -1.50 1.57
N GLN A 102 -31.60 -0.76 1.29
CA GLN A 102 -31.74 0.04 0.05
C GLN A 102 -30.74 1.21 0.05
N TRP A 103 -30.54 1.80 -1.13
CA TRP A 103 -29.54 2.86 -1.33
C TRP A 103 -29.80 4.11 -0.48
N ASP A 104 -31.06 4.42 -0.21
CA ASP A 104 -31.55 5.61 0.49
C ASP A 104 -31.85 5.38 1.99
N ARG A 105 -31.67 4.16 2.50
CA ARG A 105 -32.09 3.77 3.87
C ARG A 105 -30.93 3.52 4.84
N VAL A 106 -29.69 3.81 4.46
CA VAL A 106 -28.52 3.60 5.31
C VAL A 106 -28.40 4.69 6.37
N ALA A 107 -27.98 4.31 7.58
CA ALA A 107 -27.77 5.23 8.69
C ALA A 107 -26.67 6.28 8.40
N ILE A 108 -25.64 5.87 7.65
CA ILE A 108 -24.57 6.74 7.17
C ILE A 108 -24.67 6.79 5.64
N PRO A 109 -24.97 7.96 5.04
CA PRO A 109 -25.05 8.10 3.58
C PRO A 109 -23.79 7.61 2.90
N SER A 110 -23.96 6.79 1.86
CA SER A 110 -22.86 6.22 1.09
C SER A 110 -23.32 5.96 -0.34
N THR A 111 -22.49 6.30 -1.32
CA THR A 111 -22.79 6.07 -2.74
C THR A 111 -23.09 4.59 -2.98
N PHE A 112 -24.21 4.32 -3.63
CA PHE A 112 -24.61 2.97 -4.02
C PHE A 112 -24.11 2.67 -5.43
N LEU A 113 -23.27 1.66 -5.55
CA LEU A 113 -22.44 1.40 -6.72
C LEU A 113 -22.75 0.01 -7.31
N PRO A 114 -22.85 -0.13 -8.64
CA PRO A 114 -22.85 -1.43 -9.30
C PRO A 114 -21.43 -1.99 -9.34
N LEU A 115 -21.22 -3.20 -8.82
CA LEU A 115 -19.97 -3.93 -8.93
C LEU A 115 -19.74 -4.33 -10.39
N SER A 116 -18.50 -4.18 -10.85
CA SER A 116 -18.08 -4.63 -12.19
C SER A 116 -17.20 -5.87 -12.04
N PRO A 117 -17.40 -6.94 -12.82
CA PRO A 117 -18.33 -7.03 -13.96
C PRO A 117 -19.72 -7.61 -13.61
N CYS A 118 -19.98 -8.00 -12.36
CA CYS A 118 -21.14 -8.83 -12.03
C CYS A 118 -22.47 -8.07 -11.82
N SER A 119 -22.47 -6.74 -11.82
CA SER A 119 -23.65 -5.87 -11.64
C SER A 119 -24.44 -6.05 -10.34
N HIS A 120 -23.86 -6.71 -9.33
CA HIS A 120 -24.41 -6.69 -7.96
C HIS A 120 -24.16 -5.34 -7.31
N TRP A 121 -25.08 -4.87 -6.46
CA TRP A 121 -24.99 -3.51 -5.92
C TRP A 121 -24.54 -3.49 -4.47
N ILE A 122 -23.70 -2.52 -4.14
CA ILE A 122 -23.14 -2.36 -2.82
C ILE A 122 -23.01 -0.88 -2.46
N HIS A 123 -23.18 -0.54 -1.18
CA HIS A 123 -22.76 0.77 -0.69
C HIS A 123 -21.23 0.85 -0.67
N TYR A 124 -20.67 1.95 -1.14
CA TYR A 124 -19.23 2.20 -1.14
C TYR A 124 -18.59 1.91 0.23
N ARG A 125 -19.19 2.39 1.33
CA ARG A 125 -18.68 2.14 2.70
C ARG A 125 -18.74 0.65 3.06
N CYS A 126 -19.78 -0.08 2.65
CA CYS A 126 -19.87 -1.52 2.86
C CYS A 126 -18.81 -2.29 2.06
N LEU A 127 -18.48 -1.86 0.84
CA LEU A 127 -17.38 -2.46 0.08
C LEU A 127 -16.04 -2.31 0.81
N ILE A 128 -15.76 -1.11 1.35
CA ILE A 128 -14.53 -0.90 2.12
C ILE A 128 -14.55 -1.72 3.42
N GLU A 129 -15.69 -1.77 4.12
CA GLU A 129 -15.86 -2.60 5.32
C GLU A 129 -15.55 -4.08 5.04
N LEU A 130 -16.09 -4.63 3.94
CA LEU A 130 -15.77 -6.00 3.52
C LEU A 130 -14.29 -6.18 3.19
N ALA A 131 -13.65 -5.19 2.55
CA ALA A 131 -12.23 -5.26 2.22
C ALA A 131 -11.32 -5.25 3.47
N ILE A 132 -11.75 -4.62 4.57
CA ILE A 132 -10.94 -4.53 5.80
C ILE A 132 -11.29 -5.62 6.83
N ARG A 133 -12.48 -6.23 6.76
CA ARG A 133 -12.88 -7.26 7.73
C ARG A 133 -11.88 -8.43 7.76
N GLY A 134 -11.50 -8.84 8.96
CA GLY A 134 -10.57 -9.95 9.22
C GLY A 134 -11.20 -11.31 8.91
N GLY A 135 -10.36 -12.31 8.64
CA GLY A 135 -10.78 -13.72 8.55
C GLY A 135 -11.57 -14.13 7.30
N ASP A 136 -11.95 -13.21 6.42
CA ASP A 136 -12.67 -13.57 5.19
C ASP A 136 -11.68 -14.07 4.12
N SER A 137 -11.90 -15.31 3.66
CA SER A 137 -11.14 -15.92 2.55
C SER A 137 -11.57 -15.38 1.19
N GLN A 138 -12.71 -14.69 1.11
CA GLN A 138 -13.31 -14.20 -0.13
C GLN A 138 -12.95 -12.74 -0.46
N LYS A 139 -11.88 -12.21 0.13
CA LYS A 139 -11.37 -10.86 -0.17
C LYS A 139 -11.11 -10.70 -1.66
N GLY A 140 -11.62 -9.61 -2.23
CA GLY A 140 -11.46 -9.35 -3.67
C GLY A 140 -12.49 -10.03 -4.57
N THR A 141 -13.52 -10.66 -4.01
CA THR A 141 -14.61 -11.28 -4.79
C THR A 141 -15.97 -10.74 -4.38
N CYS A 142 -16.97 -10.88 -5.25
CA CYS A 142 -18.34 -10.55 -4.93
C CYS A 142 -18.99 -11.62 -4.03
N HIS A 143 -19.45 -11.27 -2.82
CA HIS A 143 -20.10 -12.20 -1.87
C HIS A 143 -21.35 -12.92 -2.39
N THR A 144 -21.96 -12.45 -3.49
CA THR A 144 -23.16 -13.08 -4.05
C THR A 144 -22.82 -14.14 -5.10
N CYS A 145 -21.88 -13.86 -5.99
CA CYS A 145 -21.59 -14.73 -7.15
C CYS A 145 -20.13 -15.19 -7.23
N ASN A 146 -19.31 -14.86 -6.24
CA ASN A 146 -17.88 -15.16 -6.15
C ASN A 146 -17.03 -14.66 -7.34
N THR A 147 -17.57 -13.77 -8.18
CA THR A 147 -16.81 -13.17 -9.28
C THR A 147 -15.63 -12.38 -8.72
N PRO A 148 -14.39 -12.62 -9.19
CA PRO A 148 -13.24 -11.81 -8.82
C PRO A 148 -13.40 -10.36 -9.29
N LEU A 149 -13.12 -9.42 -8.41
CA LEU A 149 -13.30 -7.98 -8.61
C LEU A 149 -11.96 -7.26 -8.64
N TYR A 150 -11.07 -7.59 -7.71
CA TYR A 150 -9.77 -6.94 -7.53
C TYR A 150 -8.79 -7.84 -6.79
N GLU A 151 -7.50 -7.55 -6.93
CA GLU A 151 -6.44 -8.11 -6.12
C GLU A 151 -6.39 -7.37 -4.76
N TRP A 152 -6.48 -8.14 -3.68
CA TRP A 152 -6.49 -7.59 -2.32
C TRP A 152 -5.07 -7.43 -1.81
N ASP A 153 -4.77 -6.24 -1.30
CA ASP A 153 -3.54 -5.93 -0.58
C ASP A 153 -3.86 -5.16 0.70
N GLY A 154 -3.10 -5.46 1.74
CA GLY A 154 -3.22 -4.82 3.05
C GLY A 154 -3.16 -3.31 2.97
N ILE A 155 -2.15 -2.78 2.27
CA ILE A 155 -1.92 -1.33 2.24
C ILE A 155 -2.98 -0.57 1.44
N ASN A 156 -3.55 -1.18 0.40
CA ASN A 156 -4.68 -0.61 -0.34
C ASN A 156 -5.93 -0.58 0.57
N ALA A 157 -6.21 -1.67 1.27
CA ALA A 157 -7.34 -1.76 2.20
C ALA A 157 -7.19 -0.77 3.36
N LEU A 158 -5.99 -0.66 3.93
CA LEU A 158 -5.64 0.31 4.96
C LEU A 158 -5.89 1.74 4.49
N THR A 159 -5.39 2.10 3.30
CA THR A 159 -5.57 3.43 2.70
C THR A 159 -7.06 3.79 2.57
N LEU A 160 -7.89 2.84 2.15
CA LEU A 160 -9.33 3.04 2.02
C LEU A 160 -10.04 3.10 3.38
N ALA A 161 -9.62 2.30 4.36
CA ALA A 161 -10.15 2.37 5.73
C ALA A 161 -9.95 3.77 6.31
N TRP A 162 -8.73 4.32 6.18
CA TRP A 162 -8.43 5.69 6.59
C TRP A 162 -9.27 6.72 5.87
N ARG A 163 -9.41 6.62 4.54
CA ARG A 163 -10.21 7.55 3.74
C ARG A 163 -11.70 7.55 4.12
N THR A 164 -12.20 6.44 4.64
CA THR A 164 -13.61 6.27 5.00
C THR A 164 -13.89 6.40 6.49
N ASP A 165 -12.87 6.67 7.31
CA ASP A 165 -12.99 6.67 8.77
C ASP A 165 -13.65 5.37 9.26
N LEU A 166 -13.21 4.24 8.70
CA LEU A 166 -13.59 2.91 9.15
C LEU A 166 -12.51 2.38 10.10
N PRO A 167 -12.88 1.92 11.31
CA PRO A 167 -11.91 1.39 12.24
C PRO A 167 -11.31 0.10 11.69
N ILE A 168 -9.99 -0.02 11.83
CA ILE A 168 -9.29 -1.28 11.58
C ILE A 168 -9.79 -2.29 12.60
N GLU A 169 -10.30 -3.42 12.13
CA GLU A 169 -10.83 -4.46 13.00
C GLU A 169 -9.74 -5.00 13.92
N LYS A 170 -10.04 -5.06 15.22
CA LYS A 170 -9.19 -5.73 16.20
C LYS A 170 -9.43 -7.22 16.06
N ASP A 171 -8.65 -7.87 15.21
CA ASP A 171 -8.62 -9.33 15.19
C ASP A 171 -8.30 -9.84 16.60
N GLN A 172 -9.09 -10.79 17.11
CA GLN A 172 -8.79 -11.51 18.35
C GLN A 172 -7.81 -12.67 18.13
N THR A 173 -7.00 -12.61 17.08
CA THR A 173 -5.97 -13.62 16.81
C THR A 173 -4.72 -13.26 17.59
N SER A 174 -4.60 -13.82 18.79
CA SER A 174 -3.35 -13.76 19.56
C SER A 174 -2.26 -14.56 18.83
N ALA A 175 -1.17 -13.89 18.45
CA ALA A 175 0.02 -14.53 17.88
C ALA A 175 1.26 -14.10 18.67
N VAL A 176 2.23 -14.98 18.85
CA VAL A 176 3.51 -14.63 19.48
C VAL A 176 4.41 -13.99 18.44
N SER A 177 4.94 -12.81 18.72
CA SER A 177 5.97 -12.18 17.87
C SER A 177 7.22 -13.05 17.84
N PRO A 178 7.75 -13.43 16.65
CA PRO A 178 9.00 -14.16 16.55
C PRO A 178 10.22 -13.37 17.08
N LYS A 179 10.11 -12.03 17.18
CA LYS A 179 11.24 -11.15 17.52
C LYS A 179 11.32 -10.82 19.00
N THR A 180 10.18 -10.49 19.60
CA THR A 180 10.12 -10.07 21.01
C THR A 180 9.67 -11.19 21.93
N TYR A 181 9.19 -12.32 21.37
CA TYR A 181 8.51 -13.38 22.11
C TYR A 181 7.33 -12.86 22.96
N THR A 182 6.83 -11.66 22.65
CA THR A 182 5.65 -11.09 23.28
C THR A 182 4.41 -11.53 22.52
N LEU A 183 3.33 -11.79 23.26
CA LEU A 183 2.02 -12.02 22.67
C LEU A 183 1.57 -10.70 22.02
N ILE A 184 1.51 -10.67 20.69
CA ILE A 184 0.89 -9.57 19.96
C ILE A 184 -0.60 -9.86 19.90
N ALA A 185 -1.37 -8.99 20.55
CA ALA A 185 -2.78 -9.21 20.83
C ALA A 185 -3.68 -8.86 19.64
N SER A 186 -3.21 -8.05 18.69
CA SER A 186 -4.02 -7.61 17.56
C SER A 186 -3.22 -7.31 16.29
N SER A 187 -3.91 -7.34 15.15
CA SER A 187 -3.34 -6.91 13.87
C SER A 187 -2.94 -5.43 13.85
N LYS A 188 -3.57 -4.61 14.71
CA LYS A 188 -3.22 -3.21 14.90
C LYS A 188 -1.84 -3.07 15.56
N ASP A 189 -1.55 -3.86 16.59
CA ASP A 189 -0.26 -3.83 17.29
C ASP A 189 0.88 -4.23 16.33
N TRP A 190 0.65 -5.23 15.47
CA TRP A 190 1.59 -5.58 14.39
C TRP A 190 1.87 -4.42 13.42
N TYR A 191 0.84 -3.65 13.06
CA TYR A 191 1.00 -2.45 12.24
C TYR A 191 1.80 -1.36 12.97
N GLU A 192 1.53 -1.13 14.25
CA GLU A 192 2.23 -0.12 15.06
C GLU A 192 3.71 -0.49 15.27
N GLU A 193 4.02 -1.75 15.56
CA GLU A 193 5.41 -2.24 15.67
C GLU A 193 6.18 -2.09 14.35
N GLU A 194 5.55 -2.39 13.21
CA GLU A 194 6.15 -2.18 11.89
C GLU A 194 6.42 -0.70 11.61
N CYS A 195 5.50 0.20 11.97
CA CYS A 195 5.71 1.63 11.83
C CYS A 195 6.89 2.12 12.69
N GLU A 196 6.97 1.68 13.96
CA GLU A 196 8.09 2.00 14.84
C GLU A 196 9.41 1.46 14.28
N PHE A 197 9.40 0.25 13.71
CA PHE A 197 10.56 -0.35 13.06
C PHE A 197 11.04 0.50 11.87
N ILE A 198 10.13 0.92 10.99
CA ILE A 198 10.42 1.80 9.85
C ILE A 198 11.03 3.12 10.34
N GLU A 199 10.47 3.74 11.38
CA GLU A 199 10.97 5.00 11.94
C GLU A 199 12.40 4.86 12.49
N LYS A 200 12.69 3.79 13.26
CA LYS A 200 14.06 3.49 13.75
C LYS A 200 15.04 3.26 12.61
N LEU A 201 14.58 2.61 11.53
CA LEU A 201 15.40 2.34 10.37
C LEU A 201 15.75 3.62 9.60
N ILE A 202 14.77 4.51 9.42
CA ILE A 202 14.97 5.85 8.86
C ILE A 202 15.99 6.62 9.69
N GLU A 203 15.83 6.65 11.02
CA GLU A 203 16.75 7.35 11.93
C GLU A 203 18.19 6.83 11.76
N ARG A 204 18.39 5.51 11.80
CA ARG A 204 19.70 4.89 11.58
C ARG A 204 20.30 5.28 10.23
N ARG A 205 19.51 5.20 9.14
CA ARG A 205 19.99 5.52 7.79
C ARG A 205 20.29 7.02 7.61
N PHE A 206 19.53 7.89 8.25
CA PHE A 206 19.78 9.33 8.26
C PHE A 206 21.13 9.66 8.91
N PHE A 207 21.41 9.14 10.11
CA PHE A 207 22.70 9.37 10.77
C PHE A 207 23.87 8.77 9.99
N ASN A 208 23.67 7.62 9.32
CA ASN A 208 24.68 7.06 8.42
C ASN A 208 24.92 7.90 7.16
N GLN A 209 23.98 8.76 6.75
CA GLN A 209 24.19 9.69 5.63
C GLN A 209 24.94 10.95 6.08
N LEU A 210 24.77 11.38 7.33
CA LEU A 210 25.52 12.52 7.89
C LEU A 210 27.03 12.27 7.95
N THR A 211 27.49 11.02 7.97
CA THR A 211 28.91 10.67 7.98
C THR A 211 29.52 10.54 6.58
N LYS A 212 28.69 10.61 5.54
CA LYS A 212 29.14 10.49 4.14
C LYS A 212 29.39 11.88 3.53
N PRO A 213 30.29 11.99 2.54
CA PRO A 213 30.45 13.22 1.79
C PRO A 213 29.12 13.63 1.13
N SER A 214 28.75 14.90 1.28
CA SER A 214 27.56 15.45 0.61
C SER A 214 27.82 15.68 -0.87
N GLY A 215 26.81 15.38 -1.70
CA GLY A 215 26.78 15.75 -3.11
C GLY A 215 26.12 17.10 -3.39
N PHE A 216 25.66 17.82 -2.36
CA PHE A 216 24.95 19.09 -2.45
C PHE A 216 25.85 20.28 -2.10
N SER A 217 25.54 21.46 -2.64
CA SER A 217 26.39 22.65 -2.46
C SER A 217 26.33 23.21 -1.03
N ASP A 218 25.23 22.96 -0.33
CA ASP A 218 24.98 23.36 1.05
C ASP A 218 25.44 22.32 2.09
N TYR A 219 26.18 21.29 1.65
CA TYR A 219 26.66 20.18 2.46
C TYR A 219 25.56 19.36 3.16
N SER A 220 24.30 19.45 2.71
CA SER A 220 23.20 18.67 3.28
C SER A 220 23.31 17.17 2.96
N PRO A 221 22.82 16.26 3.84
CA PRO A 221 22.89 14.83 3.59
C PRO A 221 21.99 14.39 2.43
N ASP A 222 22.37 13.33 1.71
CA ASP A 222 21.54 12.79 0.63
C ASP A 222 20.30 12.04 1.16
N LEU A 223 19.19 12.78 1.23
CA LEU A 223 17.90 12.26 1.67
C LEU A 223 17.27 11.28 0.68
N VAL A 224 17.55 11.41 -0.62
CA VAL A 224 17.05 10.47 -1.64
C VAL A 224 17.73 9.12 -1.46
N GLN A 225 19.06 9.13 -1.28
CA GLN A 225 19.80 7.91 -0.97
C GLN A 225 19.43 7.35 0.41
N CYS A 226 19.15 8.20 1.41
CA CYS A 226 18.62 7.77 2.70
C CYS A 226 17.32 6.97 2.53
N PHE A 227 16.36 7.51 1.78
CA PHE A 227 15.08 6.87 1.48
C PHE A 227 15.27 5.52 0.76
N ASN A 228 16.09 5.50 -0.30
CA ASN A 228 16.36 4.28 -1.06
C ASN A 228 17.05 3.20 -0.21
N ASN A 229 17.99 3.58 0.66
CA ASN A 229 18.64 2.65 1.58
C ASN A 229 17.65 2.08 2.59
N THR A 230 16.72 2.89 3.11
CA THR A 230 15.65 2.41 4.01
C THR A 230 14.77 1.38 3.31
N LEU A 231 14.32 1.65 2.07
CA LEU A 231 13.54 0.67 1.30
C LEU A 231 14.32 -0.61 0.99
N SER A 232 15.60 -0.48 0.64
CA SER A 232 16.48 -1.62 0.40
C SER A 232 16.62 -2.49 1.64
N ASP A 233 16.83 -1.87 2.80
CA ASP A 233 16.90 -2.58 4.09
C ASP A 233 15.60 -3.30 4.43
N LEU A 234 14.45 -2.64 4.24
CA LEU A 234 13.15 -3.27 4.48
C LEU A 234 12.98 -4.51 3.60
N ARG A 235 13.35 -4.43 2.32
CA ARG A 235 13.31 -5.57 1.40
C ARG A 235 14.25 -6.70 1.82
N LEU A 236 15.50 -6.37 2.17
CA LEU A 236 16.49 -7.36 2.63
C LEU A 236 16.07 -8.06 3.93
N LEU A 237 15.31 -7.37 4.77
CA LEU A 237 14.77 -7.88 6.03
C LEU A 237 13.39 -8.54 5.86
N GLU A 238 12.91 -8.71 4.62
CA GLU A 238 11.61 -9.28 4.29
C GLU A 238 10.44 -8.59 5.01
N ARG A 239 10.52 -7.26 5.11
CA ARG A 239 9.52 -6.40 5.73
C ARG A 239 8.62 -5.74 4.68
N PRO A 240 7.35 -5.45 5.01
CA PRO A 240 6.70 -5.59 6.32
C PRO A 240 6.10 -6.98 6.55
N THR A 241 6.00 -7.39 7.82
CA THR A 241 5.28 -8.61 8.22
C THR A 241 3.84 -8.35 8.64
N SER A 242 3.48 -7.08 8.90
CA SER A 242 2.09 -6.71 9.21
C SER A 242 1.19 -6.89 7.99
N LYS A 243 0.11 -7.67 8.14
CA LYS A 243 -0.89 -7.90 7.09
C LYS A 243 -1.42 -6.60 6.46
N TRP A 244 -1.46 -5.51 7.22
CA TRP A 244 -1.97 -4.21 6.79
C TRP A 244 -1.01 -3.41 5.94
N LEU A 245 0.28 -3.74 6.01
CA LEU A 245 1.32 -3.10 5.22
C LEU A 245 1.78 -3.99 4.07
N MET A 246 1.40 -5.27 4.04
CA MET A 246 1.73 -6.18 2.94
C MET A 246 1.09 -5.72 1.61
N TRP A 247 1.80 -6.04 0.52
CA TRP A 247 1.33 -5.82 -0.85
C TRP A 247 1.79 -6.95 -1.79
N SER A 248 1.06 -7.10 -2.87
CA SER A 248 1.34 -7.96 -4.03
C SER A 248 1.23 -7.17 -5.35
N THR A 249 0.48 -6.06 -5.35
CA THR A 249 0.31 -5.19 -6.52
C THR A 249 1.39 -4.11 -6.64
N GLN A 250 1.60 -3.61 -7.86
CA GLN A 250 2.43 -2.43 -8.12
C GLN A 250 1.91 -1.19 -7.37
N THR A 251 0.59 -0.96 -7.35
CA THR A 251 -0.02 0.13 -6.57
C THR A 251 0.31 0.00 -5.10
N GLY A 252 0.23 -1.21 -4.54
CA GLY A 252 0.57 -1.46 -3.13
C GLY A 252 2.04 -1.17 -2.83
N SER A 253 2.97 -1.57 -3.71
CA SER A 253 4.40 -1.24 -3.54
C SER A 253 4.65 0.27 -3.54
N LEU A 254 3.98 1.02 -4.42
CA LEU A 254 4.09 2.49 -4.46
C LEU A 254 3.50 3.15 -3.21
N LEU A 255 2.34 2.68 -2.73
CA LEU A 255 1.74 3.15 -1.48
C LEU A 255 2.66 2.89 -0.28
N PHE A 256 3.37 1.76 -0.27
CA PHE A 256 4.31 1.45 0.80
C PHE A 256 5.52 2.39 0.77
N GLY A 257 6.09 2.62 -0.42
CA GLY A 257 7.13 3.64 -0.59
C GLY A 257 6.68 5.01 -0.12
N MET A 258 5.44 5.39 -0.39
CA MET A 258 4.86 6.65 0.07
C MET A 258 4.66 6.70 1.60
N LEU A 259 4.25 5.61 2.24
CA LEU A 259 4.19 5.51 3.71
C LEU A 259 5.56 5.77 4.33
N VAL A 260 6.63 5.13 3.81
CA VAL A 260 8.00 5.34 4.27
C VAL A 260 8.43 6.79 4.07
N ALA A 261 8.06 7.41 2.94
CA ALA A 261 8.32 8.82 2.69
C ALA A 261 7.62 9.73 3.71
N ILE A 262 6.35 9.47 4.02
CA ILE A 262 5.60 10.23 5.04
C ILE A 262 6.24 10.10 6.43
N LYS A 263 6.62 8.88 6.83
CA LYS A 263 7.31 8.64 8.10
C LYS A 263 8.66 9.36 8.15
N MET A 264 9.41 9.35 7.04
CA MET A 264 10.67 10.08 6.92
C MET A 264 10.47 11.59 6.98
N GLN A 265 9.45 12.13 6.30
CA GLN A 265 9.06 13.52 6.39
C GLN A 265 8.84 13.92 7.85
N ARG A 266 8.02 13.15 8.57
CA ARG A 266 7.69 13.43 9.95
C ARG A 266 8.93 13.43 10.84
N PHE A 267 9.76 12.39 10.76
CA PHE A 267 11.03 12.31 11.48
C PHE A 267 11.92 13.56 11.23
N LEU A 268 12.11 13.92 9.96
CA LEU A 268 12.94 15.06 9.56
C LEU A 268 12.37 16.40 10.04
N THR A 269 11.06 16.59 9.92
CA THR A 269 10.42 17.86 10.26
C THR A 269 10.28 18.07 11.77
N GLU A 270 10.05 17.01 12.54
CA GLU A 270 9.91 17.07 14.00
C GLU A 270 11.27 17.16 14.71
N ARG A 271 12.29 16.43 14.23
CA ARG A 271 13.60 16.34 14.92
C ARG A 271 14.71 17.16 14.27
N HIS A 272 14.61 17.45 12.99
CA HIS A 272 15.68 18.07 12.18
C HIS A 272 15.15 19.21 11.30
N ASN A 273 14.26 20.05 11.83
CA ASN A 273 13.50 21.06 11.08
C ASN A 273 14.31 21.96 10.11
N LYS A 274 15.58 22.24 10.42
CA LYS A 274 16.50 23.01 9.56
C LYS A 274 16.72 22.36 8.18
N ILE A 275 16.54 21.05 8.07
CA ILE A 275 16.67 20.30 6.81
C ILE A 275 15.71 20.82 5.73
N LYS A 276 14.57 21.42 6.09
CA LYS A 276 13.60 21.97 5.12
C LYS A 276 14.17 23.07 4.23
N GLN A 277 15.28 23.69 4.64
CA GLN A 277 15.90 24.81 3.92
C GLN A 277 17.05 24.34 3.02
N THR A 278 17.24 23.03 2.85
CA THR A 278 18.39 22.47 2.13
C THR A 278 18.04 21.97 0.73
N GLU A 279 19.05 21.89 -0.14
CA GLU A 279 18.93 21.31 -1.48
C GLU A 279 18.47 19.85 -1.43
N ALA A 280 18.98 19.07 -0.48
CA ALA A 280 18.58 17.68 -0.30
C ALA A 280 17.09 17.52 0.00
N TRP A 281 16.48 18.46 0.74
CA TRP A 281 15.03 18.45 1.00
C TRP A 281 14.23 18.68 -0.28
N VAL A 282 14.64 19.66 -1.09
CA VAL A 282 14.00 19.93 -2.39
C VAL A 282 14.08 18.71 -3.31
N ALA A 283 15.26 18.08 -3.39
CA ALA A 283 15.46 16.87 -4.20
C ALA A 283 14.58 15.70 -3.71
N TRP A 284 14.47 15.52 -2.40
CA TRP A 284 13.64 14.48 -1.78
C TRP A 284 12.15 14.73 -2.01
N GLU A 285 11.66 15.96 -1.82
CA GLU A 285 10.27 16.33 -2.11
C GLU A 285 9.89 16.06 -3.58
N GLU A 286 10.80 16.34 -4.50
CA GLU A 286 10.60 16.01 -5.92
C GLU A 286 10.48 14.50 -6.14
N GLY A 287 11.28 13.70 -5.44
CA GLY A 287 11.13 12.25 -5.39
C GLY A 287 9.74 11.82 -4.89
N CYS A 288 9.25 12.41 -3.81
CA CYS A 288 7.91 12.14 -3.29
C CYS A 288 6.81 12.48 -4.29
N ARG A 289 6.90 13.64 -4.97
CA ARG A 289 5.95 14.01 -6.04
C ARG A 289 5.93 12.99 -7.18
N LYS A 290 7.09 12.44 -7.57
CA LYS A 290 7.17 11.38 -8.57
C LYS A 290 6.48 10.09 -8.14
N ILE A 291 6.64 9.68 -6.86
CA ILE A 291 5.92 8.51 -6.32
C ILE A 291 4.41 8.75 -6.38
N GLN A 292 3.94 9.93 -5.95
CA GLN A 292 2.52 10.30 -6.04
C GLN A 292 1.99 10.27 -7.47
N ALA A 293 2.73 10.83 -8.43
CA ALA A 293 2.36 10.79 -9.84
C ALA A 293 2.27 9.35 -10.37
N ASN A 294 3.18 8.47 -9.94
CA ASN A 294 3.15 7.05 -10.32
C ASN A 294 1.95 6.31 -9.70
N ILE A 295 1.58 6.61 -8.44
CA ILE A 295 0.35 6.07 -7.83
C ILE A 295 -0.87 6.47 -8.66
N LEU A 296 -0.99 7.75 -9.00
CA LEU A 296 -2.09 8.24 -9.84
C LEU A 296 -2.11 7.57 -11.21
N LYS A 297 -0.94 7.39 -11.85
CA LYS A 297 -0.83 6.72 -13.13
C LYS A 297 -1.31 5.26 -13.06
N GLU A 298 -0.92 4.53 -12.02
CA GLU A 298 -1.35 3.13 -11.84
C GLU A 298 -2.84 3.02 -11.53
N VAL A 299 -3.40 3.94 -10.73
CA VAL A 299 -4.84 3.96 -10.40
C VAL A 299 -5.70 4.25 -11.63
N HIS A 300 -5.25 5.12 -12.53
CA HIS A 300 -6.01 5.50 -13.74
C HIS A 300 -5.62 4.71 -14.99
N ARG A 301 -4.87 3.62 -14.84
CA ARG A 301 -4.51 2.76 -15.97
C ARG A 301 -5.78 2.14 -16.56
N GLU A 302 -5.88 2.10 -17.89
CA GLU A 302 -6.96 1.41 -18.62
C GLU A 302 -6.74 -0.11 -18.68
#